data_AF-A0A8W8KBQ6-F1
#
_entry.id   AF-A0A8W8KBQ6-F1
#
_cell.length_a   1.000
_cell.length_b   1.000
_cell.length_c   1.000
_cell.angle_alpha   90.00
_cell.angle_beta   90.00
_cell.angle_gamma   90.00
#
_symmetry.space_group_name_H-M   'P 1'
#
loop_
_entity.id
_entity.type
_entity.pdbx_description
1 polymer ?
#
loop_
_entity_poly.entity_id
_entity_poly.type
_entity_poly.pdbx_seq_one_letter_code
_entity_poly.pdbx_strand_id
1 'polypeptide(L)'
;QIQPKSISGKSKLQNGDLILRIGETDMQNATHEQARNEMIRSGNDVDLVVQRGGVAVKSTPAPPEPEEDREKFQEVTPKTYQVLQKELPQAEATGARPASIFDRRKQDRTAYTKADKSGYTKAYGQQ
;
A
#
# COMPACT_ATOMS: atom_id res chain seq x y z
N GLN A 1 -16.52 -8.00 12.18
CA GLN A 1 -16.46 -9.21 11.33
C GLN A 1 -15.01 -9.64 11.18
N ILE A 2 -14.72 -10.93 11.28
CA ILE A 2 -13.37 -11.49 11.15
C ILE A 2 -13.09 -11.78 9.67
N GLN A 3 -11.93 -11.32 9.20
CA GLN A 3 -11.44 -11.59 7.85
C GLN A 3 -10.60 -12.88 7.85
N PRO A 4 -10.80 -13.83 6.90
CA PRO A 4 -10.08 -15.11 6.90
C PRO A 4 -8.55 -15.00 6.81
N LYS A 5 -8.04 -13.95 6.16
CA LYS A 5 -6.59 -13.72 5.98
C LYS A 5 -5.94 -12.96 7.14
N SER A 6 -6.72 -12.45 8.10
CA SER A 6 -6.20 -11.68 9.24
C SER A 6 -5.63 -12.57 10.34
N ILE A 7 -4.92 -11.95 11.30
CA ILE A 7 -4.39 -12.67 12.47
C ILE A 7 -5.50 -13.35 13.28
N SER A 8 -6.67 -12.72 13.41
CA SER A 8 -7.85 -13.28 14.07
C SER A 8 -8.40 -14.52 13.37
N GLY A 9 -8.36 -14.54 12.03
CA GLY A 9 -8.73 -15.73 11.25
C GLY A 9 -7.75 -16.89 11.47
N LYS A 10 -6.45 -16.60 11.52
CA LYS A 10 -5.38 -17.58 11.78
C LYS A 10 -5.43 -18.13 13.21
N SER A 11 -5.84 -17.31 14.19
CA SER A 11 -5.97 -17.69 15.60
C SER A 11 -7.29 -18.39 15.95
N LYS A 12 -8.09 -18.77 14.95
CA LYS A 12 -9.37 -19.50 15.11
C LYS A 12 -10.44 -18.74 15.90
N LEU A 13 -10.34 -17.41 15.98
CA LEU A 13 -11.46 -16.59 16.43
C LEU A 13 -12.57 -16.63 15.38
N GLN A 14 -13.83 -16.67 15.84
CA GLN A 14 -14.99 -16.66 14.95
C GLN A 14 -15.92 -15.51 15.31
N ASN A 15 -16.72 -15.09 14.34
CA ASN A 15 -17.77 -14.12 14.60
C ASN A 15 -18.72 -14.71 15.66
N GLY A 16 -19.05 -13.94 16.68
CA GLY A 16 -19.96 -14.36 17.76
C GLY A 16 -19.25 -14.89 19.00
N ASP A 17 -17.93 -14.97 18.99
CA ASP A 17 -17.15 -15.21 20.20
C ASP A 17 -17.29 -14.03 21.16
N LEU A 18 -17.56 -14.34 22.44
CA LEU A 18 -17.58 -13.36 23.51
C LEU A 18 -16.21 -13.35 24.19
N ILE A 19 -15.59 -12.18 24.30
CA ILE A 19 -14.30 -12.02 25.00
C ILE A 19 -14.60 -11.94 26.50
N LEU A 20 -14.04 -12.88 27.25
CA LEU A 20 -14.14 -12.94 28.71
C LEU A 20 -12.93 -12.31 29.39
N ARG A 21 -11.73 -12.39 28.78
CA ARG A 21 -10.50 -11.84 29.36
C ARG A 21 -9.54 -11.38 28.28
N ILE A 22 -8.83 -10.28 28.53
CA ILE A 22 -7.69 -9.80 27.73
C ILE A 22 -6.46 -9.77 28.63
N GLY A 23 -5.46 -10.59 28.33
CA GLY A 23 -4.32 -10.86 29.20
C GLY A 23 -4.79 -11.36 30.57
N GLU A 24 -4.57 -10.53 31.59
CA GLU A 24 -4.95 -10.80 32.98
C GLU A 24 -6.26 -10.08 33.40
N THR A 25 -6.80 -9.20 32.56
CA THR A 25 -7.94 -8.34 32.91
C THR A 25 -9.27 -8.96 32.48
N ASP A 26 -10.19 -9.13 33.43
CA ASP A 26 -11.55 -9.65 33.20
C ASP A 26 -12.44 -8.64 32.47
N MET A 27 -13.16 -9.11 31.44
CA MET A 27 -13.98 -8.30 30.54
C MET A 27 -15.48 -8.44 30.78
N GLN A 28 -15.94 -9.29 31.70
CA GLN A 28 -17.37 -9.56 31.89
C GLN A 28 -18.23 -8.32 32.20
N ASN A 29 -17.67 -7.36 32.93
CA ASN A 29 -18.32 -6.09 33.28
C ASN A 29 -17.57 -4.87 32.72
N ALA A 30 -16.65 -5.09 31.76
CA ALA A 30 -15.84 -4.02 31.21
C ALA A 30 -16.61 -3.20 30.18
N THR A 31 -16.36 -1.90 30.16
CA THR A 31 -16.85 -1.03 29.09
C THR A 31 -16.03 -1.24 27.82
N HIS A 32 -16.60 -0.83 26.68
CA HIS A 32 -15.89 -0.90 25.40
C HIS A 32 -14.56 -0.13 25.43
N GLU A 33 -14.53 1.03 26.09
CA GLU A 33 -13.29 1.82 26.24
C GLU A 33 -12.23 1.09 27.07
N GLN A 34 -12.64 0.40 28.14
CA GLN A 34 -11.71 -0.41 28.94
C GLN A 34 -11.12 -1.54 28.13
N ALA A 35 -11.93 -2.26 27.36
CA ALA A 35 -11.46 -3.32 26.46
C ALA A 35 -10.49 -2.77 25.40
N ARG A 36 -10.80 -1.60 24.81
CA ARG A 36 -9.90 -0.91 23.86
C ARG A 36 -8.57 -0.57 24.51
N ASN A 37 -8.59 0.01 25.71
CA ASN A 37 -7.38 0.40 26.41
C ASN A 37 -6.51 -0.81 26.79
N GLU A 38 -7.12 -1.93 27.16
CA GLU A 38 -6.39 -3.17 27.42
C GLU A 38 -5.74 -3.72 26.14
N MET A 39 -6.47 -3.73 25.03
CA MET A 39 -5.93 -4.11 23.72
C MET A 39 -4.68 -3.29 23.36
N ILE A 40 -4.71 -1.97 23.60
CA ILE A 40 -3.59 -1.07 23.34
C ILE A 40 -2.42 -1.37 24.27
N ARG A 41 -2.69 -1.65 25.56
CA ARG A 41 -1.66 -1.99 26.54
C ARG A 41 -0.93 -3.29 26.20
N SER A 42 -1.67 -4.31 25.77
CA SER A 42 -1.09 -5.60 25.34
C SER A 42 -0.23 -5.46 24.08
N GLY A 43 -0.53 -4.49 23.21
CA GLY A 43 0.29 -4.18 22.05
C GLY A 43 0.18 -5.23 20.94
N ASN A 44 1.31 -5.84 20.57
CA ASN A 44 1.37 -6.78 19.45
C ASN A 44 0.96 -8.21 19.82
N ASP A 45 1.20 -8.61 21.07
CA ASP A 45 0.91 -9.94 21.58
C ASP A 45 -0.23 -9.85 22.58
N VAL A 46 -1.35 -10.50 22.25
CA VAL A 46 -2.59 -10.40 23.04
C VAL A 46 -3.13 -11.78 23.31
N ASP A 47 -3.19 -12.14 24.59
CA ASP A 47 -3.84 -13.36 25.05
C ASP A 47 -5.31 -13.11 25.33
N LEU A 48 -6.18 -13.92 24.75
CA LEU A 48 -7.63 -13.78 24.88
C LEU A 48 -8.25 -15.06 25.43
N VAL A 49 -9.13 -14.91 26.41
CA VAL A 49 -10.05 -15.98 26.81
C VAL A 49 -11.41 -15.66 26.22
N VAL A 50 -11.95 -16.58 25.42
CA VAL A 50 -13.21 -16.39 24.71
C VAL A 50 -14.20 -17.51 25.01
N GLN A 51 -15.48 -17.16 24.99
CA GLN A 51 -16.59 -18.10 24.97
C GLN A 51 -17.15 -18.21 23.55
N ARG A 52 -17.14 -19.43 23.01
CA ARG A 52 -17.65 -19.73 21.67
C ARG A 52 -19.16 -19.51 21.61
N GLY A 53 -19.62 -18.72 20.64
CA GLY A 53 -21.06 -18.50 20.39
C GLY A 53 -21.80 -17.75 21.50
N GLY A 54 -21.09 -16.93 22.29
CA GLY A 54 -21.70 -16.12 23.35
C GLY A 54 -22.60 -14.99 22.82
N VAL A 55 -22.46 -14.60 21.56
CA VAL A 55 -23.29 -13.58 20.91
C VAL A 55 -23.93 -14.14 19.66
N ALA A 56 -25.25 -13.95 19.54
CA ALA A 56 -25.99 -14.29 18.32
C ALA A 56 -25.56 -13.38 17.17
N VAL A 57 -24.75 -13.92 16.26
CA VAL A 57 -24.40 -13.23 15.02
C VAL A 57 -25.59 -13.34 14.08
N LYS A 58 -26.28 -12.22 13.86
CA LYS A 58 -27.08 -12.08 12.65
C LYS A 58 -26.08 -12.10 11.49
N SER A 59 -26.03 -13.20 10.75
CA SER A 59 -25.25 -13.29 9.53
C SER A 59 -25.83 -12.31 8.52
N THR A 60 -25.42 -11.05 8.59
CA THR A 60 -25.55 -10.15 7.45
C THR A 60 -24.65 -10.75 6.37
N PRO A 61 -25.20 -11.11 5.19
CA PRO A 61 -24.37 -11.53 4.08
C PRO A 61 -23.29 -10.47 3.89
N ALA A 62 -22.05 -10.92 3.68
CA ALA A 62 -20.95 -10.02 3.39
C ALA A 62 -21.46 -9.07 2.30
N PRO A 63 -21.45 -7.73 2.53
CA PRO A 63 -21.65 -6.80 1.45
C PRO A 63 -20.73 -7.26 0.32
N PRO A 64 -21.21 -7.33 -0.94
CA PRO A 64 -20.32 -7.62 -2.05
C PRO A 64 -19.09 -6.74 -1.84
N GLU A 65 -17.93 -7.37 -1.77
CA GLU A 65 -16.64 -6.67 -1.75
C GLU A 65 -16.81 -5.56 -2.78
N PRO A 66 -16.74 -4.26 -2.39
CA PRO A 66 -16.81 -3.22 -3.39
C PRO A 66 -15.71 -3.61 -4.36
N GLU A 67 -16.10 -4.02 -5.57
CA GLU A 67 -15.18 -4.10 -6.69
C GLU A 67 -14.41 -2.82 -6.56
N GLU A 68 -13.09 -2.93 -6.32
CA GLU A 68 -12.25 -1.75 -6.27
C GLU A 68 -12.71 -0.93 -7.47
N ASP A 69 -13.33 0.23 -7.21
CA ASP A 69 -13.31 1.32 -8.13
C ASP A 69 -11.81 1.61 -8.24
N ARG A 70 -11.14 0.78 -9.04
CA ARG A 70 -9.94 1.11 -9.76
C ARG A 70 -10.44 2.29 -10.53
N GLU A 71 -10.33 3.47 -9.93
CA GLU A 71 -10.50 4.73 -10.60
C GLU A 71 -9.74 4.50 -11.90
N LYS A 72 -10.49 4.37 -13.01
CA LYS A 72 -9.88 4.22 -14.33
C LYS A 72 -8.93 5.37 -14.37
N PHE A 73 -7.63 5.06 -14.33
CA PHE A 73 -6.59 6.06 -14.25
C PHE A 73 -6.88 7.02 -15.39
N GLN A 74 -7.44 8.19 -15.07
CA GLN A 74 -7.70 9.17 -16.09
C GLN A 74 -6.32 9.55 -16.55
N GLU A 75 -6.05 9.31 -17.83
CA GLU A 75 -4.80 9.71 -18.44
C GLU A 75 -4.81 11.25 -18.50
N VAL A 76 -4.47 11.87 -17.37
CA VAL A 76 -4.40 13.31 -17.25
C VAL A 76 -3.11 13.69 -17.95
N THR A 77 -3.20 14.07 -19.23
CA THR A 77 -2.07 14.69 -19.91
C THR A 77 -1.75 16.00 -19.18
N PRO A 78 -0.61 16.11 -18.47
CA PRO A 78 -0.31 17.34 -17.76
C PRO A 78 -0.14 18.45 -18.80
N LYS A 79 -0.65 19.66 -18.52
CA LYS A 79 -0.62 20.79 -19.46
C LYS A 79 0.79 21.11 -19.98
N THR A 80 1.82 20.71 -19.25
CA THR A 80 3.22 20.73 -19.70
C THR A 80 3.47 19.99 -21.01
N TYR A 81 2.73 18.92 -21.33
CA TYR A 81 2.83 18.25 -22.63
C TYR A 81 2.43 19.16 -23.79
N GLN A 82 1.41 19.99 -23.61
CA GLN A 82 0.97 20.93 -24.66
C GLN A 82 2.01 22.04 -24.89
N VAL A 83 2.73 22.45 -23.85
CA VAL A 83 3.83 23.42 -23.94
C VAL A 83 5.01 22.81 -24.72
N LEU A 84 5.40 21.57 -24.39
CA LEU A 84 6.44 20.83 -25.12
C LEU A 84 6.13 20.64 -26.60
N GLN A 85 4.87 20.36 -26.97
CA GLN A 85 4.47 20.21 -28.38
C GLN A 85 4.55 21.51 -29.17
N LYS A 86 4.32 22.67 -28.53
CA LYS A 86 4.43 23.98 -29.19
C LYS A 86 5.88 24.44 -29.37
N GLU A 87 6.80 23.97 -28.52
CA GLU A 87 8.19 24.44 -28.49
C GLU A 87 9.19 23.54 -29.24
N LEU A 88 8.75 22.39 -29.76
CA LEU A 88 9.59 21.51 -30.58
C LEU A 88 9.61 21.98 -32.04
N PRO A 89 10.77 22.32 -32.63
CA PRO A 89 10.89 22.36 -34.08
C PRO A 89 10.57 20.96 -34.61
N GLN A 90 9.68 20.89 -35.59
CA GLN A 90 9.30 19.63 -36.24
C GLN A 90 10.55 19.03 -36.90
N ALA A 91 11.25 18.15 -36.18
CA ALA A 91 12.22 17.27 -36.81
C ALA A 91 11.43 16.38 -37.75
N GLU A 92 11.70 16.53 -39.05
CA GLU A 92 11.02 15.82 -40.12
C GLU A 92 10.92 14.33 -39.81
N ALA A 93 9.69 13.82 -39.89
CA ALA A 93 9.31 12.49 -39.53
C ALA A 93 9.95 11.45 -40.47
N THR A 94 11.17 11.06 -40.18
CA THR A 94 11.72 9.77 -40.63
C THR A 94 11.35 8.67 -39.62
N GLY A 95 10.05 8.40 -39.49
CA GLY A 95 9.44 7.12 -39.06
C GLY A 95 9.91 6.35 -37.81
N ALA A 96 10.94 6.79 -37.10
CA ALA A 96 11.49 6.10 -35.94
C ALA A 96 11.19 6.93 -34.70
N ARG A 97 10.56 6.28 -33.71
CA ARG A 97 10.42 6.84 -32.37
C ARG A 97 11.80 7.36 -31.93
N PRO A 98 11.90 8.57 -31.34
CA PRO A 98 13.18 9.05 -30.83
C PRO A 98 13.71 8.00 -29.85
N ALA A 99 14.94 7.53 -30.08
CA ALA A 99 15.52 6.43 -29.32
C ALA A 99 15.42 6.71 -27.82
N SER A 100 14.91 5.74 -27.06
CA SER A 100 14.77 5.91 -25.62
C SER A 100 16.13 6.24 -25.03
N ILE A 101 16.17 7.14 -24.05
CA ILE A 101 17.41 7.39 -23.30
C ILE A 101 17.90 6.11 -22.61
N PHE A 102 17.00 5.16 -22.37
CA PHE A 102 17.31 3.84 -21.83
C PHE A 102 17.88 2.87 -22.87
N ASP A 103 17.74 3.14 -24.17
CA ASP A 103 18.33 2.34 -25.24
C ASP A 103 19.79 2.76 -25.53
N ARG A 104 20.17 3.98 -25.13
CA ARG A 104 21.55 4.46 -25.25
C ARG A 104 22.47 3.82 -24.22
N ARG A 105 23.76 3.65 -24.58
CA ARG A 105 24.80 3.20 -23.64
C ARG A 105 24.85 4.15 -22.45
N LYS A 106 25.09 3.61 -21.25
CA LYS A 106 25.01 4.38 -19.99
C LYS A 106 25.90 5.63 -19.98
N GLN A 107 27.06 5.58 -20.63
CA GLN A 107 27.99 6.70 -20.76
C GLN A 107 27.46 7.83 -21.64
N ASP A 108 26.52 7.54 -22.55
CA ASP A 108 26.00 8.48 -23.54
C ASP A 108 24.63 9.08 -23.11
N ARG A 109 24.14 8.74 -21.91
CA ARG A 109 22.81 9.17 -21.43
C ARG A 109 22.80 10.60 -20.90
N THR A 110 23.87 11.04 -20.24
CA THR A 110 23.96 12.40 -19.68
C THR A 110 25.42 12.86 -19.67
N ALA A 111 25.67 14.15 -19.98
CA ALA A 111 27.01 14.74 -19.96
C ALA A 111 27.65 14.77 -18.55
N TYR A 112 26.81 14.66 -17.51
CA TYR A 112 27.19 14.82 -16.11
C TYR A 112 27.32 13.49 -15.35
N THR A 113 27.12 12.35 -16.01
CA THR A 113 27.20 11.03 -15.35
C THR A 113 28.29 10.21 -16.01
N LYS A 114 29.40 10.05 -15.29
CA LYS A 114 30.48 9.14 -15.67
C LYS A 114 30.23 7.82 -14.92
N ALA A 115 30.39 6.71 -15.62
CA ALA A 115 30.23 5.37 -15.04
C ALA A 115 31.59 4.68 -15.02
N ASP A 116 32.13 4.44 -13.83
CA ASP A 116 33.36 3.66 -13.61
C ASP A 116 33.03 2.27 -13.07
N LYS A 117 34.03 1.38 -13.02
CA LYS A 117 33.88 -0.01 -12.53
C LYS A 117 33.33 -0.12 -11.08
N SER A 118 33.30 0.99 -10.35
CA SER A 118 32.82 1.08 -8.96
C SER A 118 31.42 1.73 -8.80
N GLY A 119 30.77 2.22 -9.87
CA GLY A 119 29.42 2.80 -9.78
C GLY A 119 29.20 4.08 -10.61
N TYR A 120 28.12 4.82 -10.29
CA TYR A 120 27.76 6.08 -10.96
C TYR A 120 28.24 7.28 -10.14
N THR A 121 29.03 8.16 -10.74
CA THR A 121 29.47 9.41 -10.12
C THR A 121 28.95 10.61 -10.92
N LYS A 122 28.56 11.66 -10.20
CA LYS A 122 28.15 12.93 -10.79
C LYS A 122 29.42 13.75 -11.03
N ALA A 123 29.76 13.99 -12.29
CA ALA A 123 30.90 14.83 -12.66
C ALA A 123 30.45 16.29 -12.69
N TYR A 124 30.35 16.93 -11.53
CA TYR A 124 30.18 18.38 -11.47
C TYR A 124 31.56 19.05 -11.54
N GLY A 125 31.78 19.92 -12.53
CA GLY A 125 32.80 20.97 -12.47
C GLY A 125 34.26 20.56 -12.64
N GLN A 126 34.59 19.70 -13.61
CA GLN A 126 35.96 19.72 -14.15
C GLN A 126 36.00 20.75 -15.30
N GLN A 127 36.61 21.90 -15.02
CA GLN A 127 37.15 22.79 -16.06
C GLN A 127 38.48 22.24 -16.57
#